data_AF-A0A3D1DE73-F1
#
_entry.id   AF-A0A3D1DE73-F1
#
_cell.length_a   1.000
_cell.length_b   1.000
_cell.length_c   1.000
_cell.angle_alpha   90.00
_cell.angle_beta   90.00
_cell.angle_gamma   90.00
#
_symmetry.space_group_name_H-M   'P 1'
#
loop_
_entity.id
_entity.type
_entity.pdbx_description
1 polymer ?
#
loop_
_entity_poly.entity_id
_entity_poly.type
_entity_poly.pdbx_seq_one_letter_code
_entity_poly.pdbx_strand_id
1 'polypeptide(L)'
;YRGEFSPIQTNVSGIEVCELMPKQAQIADKFTILRGFQGGHLHTGNEFFSGYPWQESPRASIPGESRRPALGSVVSHQRRANSAIPAYVSIRGMHDWERPYYLGHEHEPFRIAENSSNHGRESLANMTRPKDVSRDRLSSRRDLLRSLDESRRALDFHASARAIDAFQGRALEIVASSKVRDAFDIEQESPQTRSRFGEGMESLGQEPWKWLLQARRLVEAGVSVVTACTYGWDTHRTNFQTLRKLLPSLDQAVHALITDLDDRGLLDDTVVMMGGEFGRTPRIGDITPDGRGHWPQAGFLWMAGGGIRTGQVVGQTDDRGERVIGRPISAQNVHTSLYKLLGIDPSMTFPDHNGRPQYLVERRDPVAGLL
;
A
#
# COMPACT_ATOMS: atom_id res chain seq x y z
N TYR A 1 -3.69 4.23 -31.26
CA TYR A 1 -4.49 3.80 -30.09
C TYR A 1 -3.97 2.47 -29.55
N ARG A 2 -3.95 1.40 -30.34
CA ARG A 2 -3.29 0.15 -29.94
C ARG A 2 -1.76 0.29 -29.95
N GLY A 3 -1.10 -0.27 -28.92
CA GLY A 3 0.37 -0.30 -28.80
C GLY A 3 1.00 -1.52 -29.44
N GLU A 4 2.28 -1.74 -29.17
CA GLU A 4 3.05 -2.88 -29.72
C GLU A 4 2.63 -4.24 -29.16
N PHE A 5 2.04 -4.26 -27.96
CA PHE A 5 1.73 -5.51 -27.27
C PHE A 5 0.38 -6.09 -27.69
N SER A 6 0.33 -7.42 -27.70
CA SER A 6 -0.89 -8.18 -27.99
C SER A 6 -1.62 -8.60 -26.70
N PRO A 7 -2.97 -8.61 -26.71
CA PRO A 7 -3.74 -9.28 -25.68
C PRO A 7 -3.60 -10.80 -25.84
N ILE A 8 -3.61 -11.51 -24.71
CA ILE A 8 -3.72 -12.96 -24.63
C ILE A 8 -4.95 -13.33 -23.79
N GLN A 9 -5.55 -14.46 -24.13
CA GLN A 9 -6.67 -15.03 -23.38
C GLN A 9 -6.19 -15.52 -22.01
N THR A 10 -7.06 -15.42 -21.01
CA THR A 10 -6.81 -15.96 -19.67
C THR A 10 -7.58 -17.26 -19.44
N ASN A 11 -7.41 -17.85 -18.25
CA ASN A 11 -8.24 -18.97 -17.80
C ASN A 11 -9.71 -18.59 -17.52
N VAL A 12 -10.07 -17.31 -17.64
CA VAL A 12 -11.46 -16.81 -17.54
C VAL A 12 -11.88 -16.25 -18.89
N SER A 13 -12.92 -16.84 -19.48
CA SER A 13 -13.44 -16.42 -20.78
C SER A 13 -13.87 -14.95 -20.78
N GLY A 14 -13.47 -14.21 -21.81
CA GLY A 14 -13.79 -12.78 -21.97
C GLY A 14 -12.86 -11.83 -21.21
N ILE A 15 -11.89 -12.34 -20.44
CA ILE A 15 -10.83 -11.54 -19.85
C ILE A 15 -9.55 -11.74 -20.67
N GLU A 16 -8.92 -10.63 -21.03
CA GLU A 16 -7.64 -10.60 -21.72
C GLU A 16 -6.63 -9.76 -20.95
N VAL A 17 -5.36 -10.16 -21.00
CA VAL A 17 -4.23 -9.44 -20.41
C VAL A 17 -3.10 -9.27 -21.42
N CYS A 18 -2.09 -8.47 -21.11
CA CYS A 18 -0.93 -8.27 -21.98
C CYS A 18 -0.13 -9.58 -22.13
N GLU A 19 0.38 -9.87 -23.33
CA GLU A 19 1.23 -11.05 -23.61
C GLU A 19 2.51 -11.14 -22.77
N LEU A 20 2.96 -10.01 -22.19
CA LEU A 20 4.08 -9.94 -21.27
C LEU A 20 3.73 -10.29 -19.82
N MET A 21 2.46 -10.63 -19.55
CA MET A 21 1.97 -11.07 -18.24
C MET A 21 1.28 -12.45 -18.32
N PRO A 22 1.96 -13.48 -18.85
CA PRO A 22 1.37 -14.81 -19.04
C PRO A 22 1.00 -15.48 -17.72
N LYS A 23 1.63 -15.14 -16.58
CA LYS A 23 1.28 -15.73 -15.30
C LYS A 23 0.00 -15.15 -14.73
N GLN A 24 -0.24 -13.85 -14.91
CA GLN A 24 -1.56 -13.28 -14.62
C GLN A 24 -2.67 -13.97 -15.43
N ALA A 25 -2.39 -14.33 -16.69
CA ALA A 25 -3.37 -15.06 -17.50
C ALA A 25 -3.76 -16.44 -16.93
N GLN A 26 -2.87 -17.07 -16.15
CA GLN A 26 -3.11 -18.37 -15.51
C GLN A 26 -3.94 -18.28 -14.22
N ILE A 27 -4.06 -17.09 -13.63
CA ILE A 27 -4.72 -16.88 -12.33
C ILE A 27 -5.82 -15.81 -12.40
N ALA A 28 -6.41 -15.57 -13.57
CA ALA A 28 -7.43 -14.53 -13.75
C ALA A 28 -8.73 -14.81 -13.00
N ASP A 29 -8.97 -16.08 -12.65
CA ASP A 29 -10.04 -16.51 -11.74
C ASP A 29 -9.83 -16.05 -10.29
N LYS A 30 -8.59 -15.72 -9.89
CA LYS A 30 -8.22 -15.30 -8.53
C LYS A 30 -8.20 -13.79 -8.32
N PHE A 31 -8.43 -13.00 -9.36
CA PHE A 31 -8.46 -11.55 -9.26
C PHE A 31 -9.65 -10.94 -10.00
N THR A 32 -9.87 -9.64 -9.76
CA THR A 32 -10.85 -8.82 -10.43
C THR A 32 -10.18 -7.53 -10.93
N ILE A 33 -10.62 -7.07 -12.10
CA ILE A 33 -10.17 -5.81 -12.68
C ILE A 33 -11.29 -4.78 -12.48
N LEU A 34 -11.01 -3.71 -11.76
CA LEU A 34 -11.89 -2.56 -11.62
C LEU A 34 -11.64 -1.61 -12.80
N ARG A 35 -12.27 -1.87 -13.94
CA ARG A 35 -12.13 -1.09 -15.18
C ARG A 35 -13.02 0.15 -15.13
N GLY A 36 -12.42 1.31 -15.32
CA GLY A 36 -13.12 2.59 -15.17
C GLY A 36 -12.90 3.24 -13.80
N PHE A 37 -11.77 2.95 -13.16
CA PHE A 37 -11.25 3.77 -12.08
C PHE A 37 -10.97 5.17 -12.60
N GLN A 38 -11.47 6.18 -11.91
CA GLN A 38 -11.27 7.58 -12.27
C GLN A 38 -10.66 8.33 -11.08
N GLY A 39 -9.43 8.80 -11.26
CA GLY A 39 -8.73 9.64 -10.30
C GLY A 39 -9.09 11.11 -10.48
N GLY A 40 -8.95 11.90 -9.42
CA GLY A 40 -9.28 13.32 -9.39
C GLY A 40 -8.14 14.25 -9.78
N HIS A 41 -6.87 13.84 -9.64
CA HIS A 41 -5.71 14.71 -9.84
C HIS A 41 -4.56 14.04 -10.61
N LEU A 42 -3.75 14.88 -11.25
CA LEU A 42 -2.49 14.50 -11.86
C LEU A 42 -1.39 14.54 -10.79
N HIS A 43 -0.70 13.43 -10.59
CA HIS A 43 0.53 13.29 -9.79
C HIS A 43 0.39 13.49 -8.27
N THR A 44 -0.69 12.99 -7.69
CA THR A 44 -0.81 12.86 -6.24
C THR A 44 -1.32 11.47 -5.86
N GLY A 45 -0.45 10.65 -5.24
CA GLY A 45 -0.83 9.34 -4.72
C GLY A 45 -1.85 9.40 -3.57
N ASN A 46 -2.11 10.59 -3.01
CA ASN A 46 -2.99 10.78 -1.85
C ASN A 46 -4.36 10.12 -2.00
N GLU A 47 -4.96 10.16 -3.19
CA GLU A 47 -6.28 9.59 -3.42
C GLU A 47 -6.26 8.06 -3.38
N PHE A 48 -5.18 7.43 -3.83
CA PHE A 48 -4.98 5.99 -3.68
C PHE A 48 -4.87 5.59 -2.19
N PHE A 49 -4.11 6.36 -1.40
CA PHE A 49 -3.85 6.04 0.01
C PHE A 49 -4.97 6.45 0.96
N SER A 50 -5.74 7.49 0.68
CA SER A 50 -6.75 8.04 1.61
C SER A 50 -8.18 8.02 1.08
N GLY A 51 -8.38 7.78 -0.22
CA GLY A 51 -9.68 7.93 -0.88
C GLY A 51 -10.05 9.38 -1.20
N TYR A 52 -9.23 10.37 -0.80
CA TYR A 52 -9.48 11.78 -1.05
C TYR A 52 -8.45 12.40 -1.98
N PRO A 53 -8.87 13.30 -2.89
CA PRO A 53 -7.93 14.08 -3.68
C PRO A 53 -7.02 14.90 -2.75
N TRP A 54 -5.85 15.26 -3.23
CA TRP A 54 -5.00 16.21 -2.50
C TRP A 54 -5.73 17.55 -2.39
N GLN A 55 -5.95 18.01 -1.16
CA GLN A 55 -6.60 19.28 -0.89
C GLN A 55 -5.63 20.21 -0.17
N GLU A 56 -5.15 21.23 -0.88
CA GLU A 56 -4.56 22.40 -0.26
C GLU A 56 -5.68 23.40 0.00
N SER A 57 -6.02 23.61 1.27
CA SER A 57 -6.99 24.64 1.65
C SER A 57 -6.25 25.89 2.11
N PRO A 58 -6.47 27.04 1.45
CA PRO A 58 -5.99 28.34 1.93
C PRO A 58 -6.60 28.75 3.28
N ARG A 59 -7.69 28.08 3.70
CA ARG A 59 -8.39 28.31 4.98
C ARG A 59 -7.92 27.36 6.08
N ALA A 60 -7.05 26.40 5.77
CA ALA A 60 -6.43 25.57 6.78
C ALA A 60 -5.62 26.47 7.73
N SER A 61 -5.97 26.44 9.01
CA SER A 61 -5.25 27.20 10.04
C SER A 61 -3.90 26.54 10.35
N ILE A 62 -3.75 25.25 10.01
CA ILE A 62 -2.54 24.45 10.19
C ILE A 62 -2.19 23.76 8.85
N PRO A 63 -0.91 23.75 8.42
CA PRO A 63 -0.48 22.96 7.26
C PRO A 63 -0.89 21.49 7.39
N GLY A 64 -1.73 21.01 6.46
CA GLY A 64 -2.21 19.62 6.45
C GLY A 64 -3.59 19.38 7.07
N GLU A 65 -4.28 20.40 7.60
CA GLU A 65 -5.62 20.27 8.21
C GLU A 65 -6.69 19.74 7.24
N SER A 66 -6.54 20.00 5.94
CA SER A 66 -7.43 19.46 4.89
C SER A 66 -6.98 18.10 4.34
N ARG A 67 -5.89 17.54 4.86
CA ARG A 67 -5.34 16.27 4.40
C ARG A 67 -5.93 15.13 5.22
N ARG A 68 -6.22 14.03 4.52
CA ARG A 68 -6.99 12.89 5.03
C ARG A 68 -6.03 11.75 5.39
N PRO A 69 -6.21 11.08 6.53
CA PRO A 69 -5.37 9.96 6.93
C PRO A 69 -5.35 8.86 5.87
N ALA A 70 -4.18 8.25 5.68
CA ALA A 70 -4.07 7.06 4.85
C ALA A 70 -4.87 5.89 5.46
N LEU A 71 -5.37 4.99 4.62
CA LEU A 71 -6.11 3.79 5.02
C LEU A 71 -5.33 2.96 6.03
N GLY A 72 -4.02 2.80 5.84
CA GLY A 72 -3.17 2.10 6.82
C GLY A 72 -3.16 2.75 8.20
N SER A 73 -3.16 4.09 8.27
CA SER A 73 -3.26 4.82 9.53
C SER A 73 -4.64 4.71 10.17
N VAL A 74 -5.71 4.73 9.38
CA VAL A 74 -7.07 4.47 9.87
C VAL A 74 -7.17 3.07 10.47
N VAL A 75 -6.65 2.06 9.76
CA VAL A 75 -6.65 0.67 10.24
C VAL A 75 -5.81 0.54 11.51
N SER A 76 -4.64 1.16 11.56
CA SER A 76 -3.81 1.21 12.77
C SER A 76 -4.54 1.82 13.96
N HIS A 77 -5.30 2.91 13.74
CA HIS A 77 -6.11 3.56 14.77
C HIS A 77 -7.25 2.67 15.25
N GLN A 78 -7.97 2.04 14.32
CA GLN A 78 -9.14 1.22 14.65
C GLN A 78 -8.78 -0.13 15.28
N ARG A 79 -7.70 -0.77 14.82
CA ARG A 79 -7.33 -2.11 15.25
C ARG A 79 -6.50 -2.16 16.53
N ARG A 80 -6.24 -1.01 17.19
CA ARG A 80 -5.43 -0.84 18.43
C ARG A 80 -4.34 -1.90 18.59
N ALA A 81 -3.09 -1.57 18.28
CA ALA A 81 -1.94 -2.48 18.35
C ALA A 81 -1.79 -3.17 19.73
N ASN A 82 -2.48 -4.30 19.92
CA ASN A 82 -2.37 -5.18 21.08
C ASN A 82 -1.26 -6.23 20.89
N SER A 83 -0.44 -6.08 19.84
CA SER A 83 0.62 -7.00 19.47
C SER A 83 1.92 -6.24 19.26
N ALA A 84 3.05 -6.89 19.52
CA ALA A 84 4.38 -6.35 19.25
C ALA A 84 4.64 -6.10 17.73
N ILE A 85 3.75 -6.58 16.85
CA ILE A 85 3.83 -6.37 15.39
C ILE A 85 3.13 -5.07 15.01
N PRO A 86 3.76 -4.18 14.22
CA PRO A 86 3.12 -2.97 13.72
C PRO A 86 1.85 -3.29 12.92
N ALA A 87 0.77 -2.54 13.16
CA ALA A 87 -0.46 -2.70 12.39
C ALA A 87 -0.32 -2.22 10.94
N TYR A 88 0.56 -1.26 10.69
CA TYR A 88 0.80 -0.66 9.38
C TYR A 88 2.31 -0.61 9.09
N VAL A 89 2.73 -1.25 8.00
CA VAL A 89 4.11 -1.25 7.52
C VAL A 89 4.16 -0.70 6.10
N SER A 90 5.17 0.13 5.82
CA SER A 90 5.39 0.71 4.50
C SER A 90 6.77 0.32 3.96
N ILE A 91 6.78 -0.38 2.83
CA ILE A 91 7.96 -0.87 2.12
C ILE A 91 8.26 0.11 0.98
N ARG A 92 9.40 0.80 1.05
CA ARG A 92 9.81 1.83 0.06
C ARG A 92 8.82 3.00 -0.09
N GLY A 93 8.10 3.28 1.00
CA GLY A 93 6.91 4.13 1.06
C GLY A 93 6.97 5.49 0.38
N MET A 94 5.79 6.05 0.17
CA MET A 94 5.59 7.43 -0.27
C MET A 94 5.30 8.31 0.94
N HIS A 95 6.34 8.99 1.45
CA HIS A 95 6.32 9.69 2.74
C HIS A 95 5.17 10.70 2.89
N ASP A 96 4.78 11.37 1.79
CA ASP A 96 3.79 12.45 1.83
C ASP A 96 2.34 11.96 1.87
N TRP A 97 2.06 10.75 1.35
CA TRP A 97 0.70 10.25 1.16
C TRP A 97 0.26 9.25 2.23
N GLU A 98 1.21 8.62 2.92
CA GLU A 98 0.97 7.58 3.93
C GLU A 98 0.87 8.15 5.36
N ARG A 99 0.39 9.39 5.49
CA ARG A 99 0.41 10.13 6.75
C ARG A 99 -0.86 9.90 7.59
N PRO A 100 -0.73 9.90 8.93
CA PRO A 100 -1.88 9.74 9.82
C PRO A 100 -2.66 11.05 10.05
N TYR A 101 -2.06 12.21 9.79
CA TYR A 101 -2.64 13.54 10.04
C TYR A 101 -3.27 13.64 11.44
N TYR A 102 -4.56 13.95 11.52
CA TYR A 102 -5.27 14.16 12.78
C TYR A 102 -5.50 12.88 13.60
N LEU A 103 -5.19 11.69 13.07
CA LEU A 103 -5.23 10.47 13.88
C LEU A 103 -4.07 10.38 14.88
N GLY A 104 -2.99 11.12 14.67
CA GLY A 104 -1.81 11.12 15.55
C GLY A 104 -0.62 10.32 14.98
N HIS A 105 0.58 10.78 15.32
CA HIS A 105 1.85 10.21 14.83
C HIS A 105 2.05 8.75 15.23
N GLU A 106 1.39 8.29 16.29
CA GLU A 106 1.37 6.90 16.69
C GLU A 106 0.70 5.99 15.65
N HIS A 107 -0.01 6.50 14.64
CA HIS A 107 -0.58 5.70 13.56
C HIS A 107 0.18 5.81 12.24
N GLU A 108 1.39 6.35 12.30
CA GLU A 108 2.31 6.39 11.17
C GLU A 108 2.81 4.96 10.84
N PRO A 109 3.00 4.62 9.55
CA PRO A 109 3.54 3.32 9.19
C PRO A 109 4.95 3.13 9.74
N PHE A 110 5.25 1.90 10.16
CA PHE A 110 6.63 1.46 10.36
C PHE A 110 7.31 1.36 8.99
N ARG A 111 8.41 2.09 8.76
CA ARG A 111 8.97 2.25 7.41
C ARG A 111 10.23 1.42 7.19
N ILE A 112 10.20 0.56 6.18
CA ILE A 112 11.37 -0.18 5.72
C ILE A 112 12.05 0.60 4.58
N ALA A 113 13.27 1.07 4.83
CA ALA A 113 14.07 1.76 3.82
C ALA A 113 14.94 0.78 3.01
N GLU A 114 15.04 1.01 1.70
CA GLU A 114 16.26 0.69 0.95
C GLU A 114 17.30 1.76 1.27
N ASN A 115 18.57 1.38 1.38
CA ASN A 115 19.70 2.25 1.73
C ASN A 115 19.81 3.51 0.84
N SER A 116 19.12 4.61 1.15
CA SER A 116 19.49 5.95 0.66
C SER A 116 18.86 7.08 1.48
N SER A 117 19.72 8.02 1.89
CA SER A 117 19.49 9.42 2.34
C SER A 117 18.32 9.76 3.29
N ASN A 118 18.72 10.16 4.50
CA ASN A 118 18.03 10.91 5.56
C ASN A 118 16.63 11.43 5.20
N HIS A 119 15.59 10.97 5.90
CA HIS A 119 14.59 11.72 6.69
C HIS A 119 13.66 10.65 7.32
N GLY A 120 13.74 10.41 8.65
CA GLY A 120 12.86 9.47 9.38
C GLY A 120 13.16 7.98 9.17
N ARG A 121 14.37 7.52 9.53
CA ARG A 121 14.88 6.17 9.25
C ARG A 121 14.58 5.17 10.36
N GLU A 122 13.84 4.11 10.06
CA GLU A 122 13.83 2.87 10.86
C GLU A 122 14.58 1.79 10.07
N SER A 123 15.88 1.61 10.36
CA SER A 123 16.66 0.54 9.73
C SER A 123 16.38 -0.79 10.43
N LEU A 124 16.34 -1.89 9.68
CA LEU A 124 16.44 -3.26 10.21
C LEU A 124 17.63 -3.42 11.17
N ALA A 125 18.74 -2.70 10.93
CA ALA A 125 19.90 -2.66 11.82
C ALA A 125 19.59 -2.01 13.19
N ASN A 126 18.62 -1.10 13.25
CA ASN A 126 18.13 -0.52 14.50
C ASN A 126 17.16 -1.47 15.24
N MET A 127 16.67 -2.53 14.58
CA MET A 127 15.84 -3.58 15.19
C MET A 127 16.64 -4.70 15.85
N THR A 128 17.97 -4.68 15.74
CA THR A 128 18.85 -5.60 16.48
C THR A 128 19.24 -5.02 17.82
N ARG A 129 18.81 -5.67 18.90
CA ARG A 129 19.38 -5.46 20.24
C ARG A 129 20.90 -5.67 20.18
N PRO A 130 21.74 -4.71 20.59
CA PRO A 130 23.18 -4.89 20.66
C PRO A 130 23.51 -6.15 21.48
N LYS A 131 24.46 -6.97 21.00
CA LYS A 131 24.77 -8.29 21.58
C LYS A 131 25.18 -8.20 23.07
N ASP A 132 25.69 -7.05 23.48
CA ASP A 132 26.16 -6.68 24.81
C ASP A 132 25.07 -6.14 25.77
N VAL A 133 23.84 -5.98 25.28
CA VAL A 133 22.71 -5.51 26.10
C VAL A 133 21.76 -6.67 26.37
N SER A 134 21.76 -7.20 27.60
CA SER A 134 20.80 -8.23 28.05
C SER A 134 19.35 -7.70 28.02
N ARG A 135 18.35 -8.59 27.97
CA ARG A 135 16.93 -8.18 28.01
C ARG A 135 16.63 -7.42 29.30
N ASP A 136 17.19 -7.86 30.42
CA ASP A 136 17.03 -7.20 31.73
C ASP A 136 17.62 -5.80 31.72
N ARG A 137 18.82 -5.62 31.15
CA ARG A 137 19.47 -4.30 31.01
C ARG A 137 18.65 -3.36 30.13
N LEU A 138 18.00 -3.90 29.10
CA LEU A 138 17.09 -3.14 28.23
C LEU A 138 15.82 -2.73 28.98
N SER A 139 15.24 -3.63 29.78
CA SER A 139 14.11 -3.30 30.65
C SER A 139 14.48 -2.21 31.66
N SER A 140 15.61 -2.34 32.37
CA SER A 140 16.05 -1.33 33.34
C SER A 140 16.29 0.04 32.69
N ARG A 141 16.81 0.09 31.46
CA ARG A 141 16.94 1.35 30.71
C ARG A 141 15.59 1.94 30.34
N ARG A 142 14.63 1.12 29.92
CA ARG A 142 13.26 1.54 29.64
C ARG A 142 12.57 2.10 30.90
N ASP A 143 12.77 1.45 32.04
CA ASP A 143 12.18 1.88 33.31
C ASP A 143 12.81 3.19 33.80
N LEU A 144 14.13 3.36 33.62
CA LEU A 144 14.81 4.63 33.88
C LEU A 144 14.33 5.75 32.95
N LEU A 145 14.23 5.48 31.64
CA LEU A 145 13.72 6.45 30.67
C LEU A 145 12.29 6.87 31.03
N ARG A 146 11.41 5.90 31.35
CA ARG A 146 10.06 6.17 31.84
C ARG A 146 10.07 7.06 33.07
N SER A 147 10.94 6.82 34.05
CA SER A 147 11.03 7.66 35.26
C SER A 147 11.48 9.10 34.95
N LEU A 148 12.37 9.28 33.98
CA LEU A 148 12.82 10.60 33.52
C LEU A 148 11.71 11.31 32.74
N ASP A 149 10.97 10.59 31.90
CA ASP A 149 9.85 11.14 31.13
C ASP A 149 8.64 11.45 32.02
N GLU A 150 8.38 10.66 33.07
CA GLU A 150 7.38 10.98 34.11
C GLU A 150 7.76 12.28 34.84
N SER A 151 9.04 12.45 35.17
CA SER A 151 9.57 13.67 35.78
C SER A 151 9.46 14.87 34.85
N ARG A 152 9.63 14.67 33.53
CA ARG A 152 9.51 15.73 32.52
C ARG A 152 8.05 16.08 32.19
N ARG A 153 7.14 15.10 32.21
CA ARG A 153 5.69 15.30 32.06
C ARG A 153 5.06 16.11 33.19
N ALA A 154 5.66 16.07 34.38
CA ALA A 154 5.28 16.97 35.47
C ALA A 154 5.62 18.45 35.18
N LEU A 155 6.45 18.72 34.17
CA LEU A 155 6.93 20.05 33.80
C LEU A 155 6.41 20.54 32.44
N ASP A 156 6.08 19.65 31.49
CA ASP A 156 5.65 20.01 30.12
C ASP A 156 4.27 19.43 29.71
N PHE A 157 3.35 20.32 29.29
CA PHE A 157 1.97 19.99 28.86
C PHE A 157 1.82 19.72 27.35
N HIS A 158 2.85 19.23 26.66
CA HIS A 158 2.84 19.12 25.19
C HIS A 158 2.47 17.71 24.65
N ALA A 159 1.52 17.66 23.70
CA ALA A 159 1.07 16.45 23.01
C ALA A 159 2.19 15.71 22.25
N SER A 160 3.23 16.42 21.82
CA SER A 160 4.37 15.85 21.08
C SER A 160 5.21 14.88 21.91
N ALA A 161 5.29 15.05 23.24
CA ALA A 161 6.04 14.15 24.11
C ALA A 161 5.39 12.75 24.18
N ARG A 162 4.05 12.69 24.29
CA ARG A 162 3.30 11.43 24.32
C ARG A 162 3.44 10.62 23.03
N ALA A 163 3.51 11.29 21.88
CA ALA A 163 3.72 10.63 20.59
C ALA A 163 5.12 9.99 20.49
N ILE A 164 6.16 10.67 20.99
CA ILE A 164 7.53 10.15 21.05
C ILE A 164 7.59 8.92 21.95
N ASP A 165 6.95 8.96 23.12
CA ASP A 165 6.91 7.82 24.07
C ASP A 165 6.24 6.59 23.47
N ALA A 166 5.09 6.77 22.81
CA ALA A 166 4.37 5.68 22.15
C ALA A 166 5.20 5.05 21.01
N PHE A 167 5.90 5.89 20.24
CA PHE A 167 6.77 5.45 19.16
C PHE A 167 8.00 4.68 19.69
N GLN A 168 8.67 5.22 20.72
CA GLN A 168 9.82 4.56 21.36
C GLN A 168 9.43 3.24 22.04
N GLY A 169 8.27 3.21 22.71
CA GLY A 169 7.74 1.99 23.32
C GLY A 169 7.55 0.86 22.31
N ARG A 170 6.96 1.15 21.16
CA ARG A 170 6.80 0.16 20.07
C ARG A 170 8.12 -0.26 19.47
N ALA A 171 9.04 0.68 19.21
CA ALA A 171 10.36 0.36 18.69
C ALA A 171 11.09 -0.63 19.61
N LEU A 172 10.98 -0.45 20.94
CA LEU A 172 11.55 -1.38 21.92
C LEU A 172 10.88 -2.76 21.91
N GLU A 173 9.56 -2.83 21.75
CA GLU A 173 8.83 -4.10 21.64
C GLU A 173 9.18 -4.86 20.36
N ILE A 174 9.30 -4.14 19.24
CA ILE A 174 9.77 -4.65 17.95
C ILE A 174 11.18 -5.24 18.07
N VAL A 175 12.11 -4.51 18.70
CA VAL A 175 13.48 -4.97 18.95
C VAL A 175 13.52 -6.19 19.88
N ALA A 176 12.61 -6.27 20.85
CA ALA A 176 12.57 -7.34 21.84
C ALA A 176 11.93 -8.64 21.31
N SER A 177 11.04 -8.53 20.30
CA SER A 177 10.27 -9.63 19.72
C SER A 177 11.05 -10.37 18.63
N SER A 178 11.26 -11.68 18.80
CA SER A 178 11.81 -12.52 17.72
C SER A 178 10.85 -12.61 16.54
N LYS A 179 9.55 -12.80 16.81
CA LYS A 179 8.51 -12.92 15.79
C LYS A 179 8.50 -11.75 14.80
N VAL A 180 8.68 -10.52 15.32
CA VAL A 180 8.71 -9.31 14.49
C VAL A 180 9.95 -9.33 13.58
N ARG A 181 11.13 -9.59 14.16
CA ARG A 181 12.39 -9.64 13.39
C ARG A 181 12.37 -10.73 12.33
N ASP A 182 11.87 -11.92 12.68
CA ASP A 182 11.75 -13.05 11.75
C ASP A 182 10.83 -12.68 10.57
N ALA A 183 9.73 -11.96 10.82
CA ALA A 183 8.85 -11.50 9.75
C ALA A 183 9.56 -10.59 8.72
N PHE A 184 10.56 -9.81 9.15
CA PHE A 184 11.36 -8.95 8.28
C PHE A 184 12.57 -9.62 7.63
N ASP A 185 12.83 -10.88 7.95
CA ASP A 185 14.00 -11.61 7.43
C ASP A 185 13.59 -12.53 6.28
N ILE A 186 13.69 -12.02 5.04
CA ILE A 186 13.37 -12.80 3.84
C ILE A 186 14.37 -13.94 3.58
N GLU A 187 15.55 -13.92 4.19
CA GLU A 187 16.55 -14.99 4.04
C GLU A 187 16.13 -16.28 4.76
N GLN A 188 15.12 -16.22 5.63
CA GLN A 188 14.52 -17.41 6.23
C GLN A 188 13.63 -18.20 5.27
N GLU A 189 13.33 -17.65 4.09
CA GLU A 189 12.57 -18.35 3.06
C GLU A 189 13.46 -19.32 2.28
N SER A 190 12.88 -20.44 1.86
CA SER A 190 13.61 -21.41 1.08
C SER A 190 14.08 -20.82 -0.26
N PRO A 191 15.23 -21.26 -0.82
CA PRO A 191 15.68 -20.83 -2.14
C PRO A 191 14.61 -21.06 -3.23
N GLN A 192 13.81 -22.11 -3.10
CA GLN A 192 12.70 -22.41 -4.01
C GLN A 192 11.62 -21.33 -3.94
N THR A 193 11.27 -20.86 -2.73
CA THR A 193 10.28 -19.79 -2.56
C THR A 193 10.80 -18.48 -3.12
N ARG A 194 12.05 -18.11 -2.82
CA ARG A 194 12.68 -16.89 -3.36
C ARG A 194 12.76 -16.93 -4.89
N SER A 195 13.18 -18.06 -5.46
CA SER A 195 13.18 -18.28 -6.91
C SER A 195 11.78 -18.16 -7.51
N ARG A 196 10.74 -18.70 -6.84
CA ARG A 196 9.34 -18.54 -7.27
C ARG A 196 8.91 -17.08 -7.30
N PHE A 197 9.37 -16.24 -6.38
CA PHE A 197 9.08 -14.79 -6.43
C PHE A 197 9.88 -14.04 -7.51
N GLY A 198 10.95 -14.64 -8.05
CA GLY A 198 11.79 -14.04 -9.07
C GLY A 198 13.12 -13.52 -8.52
N GLU A 199 13.73 -14.21 -7.55
CA GLU A 199 15.08 -13.88 -7.07
C GLU A 199 16.08 -13.68 -8.23
N GLY A 200 16.78 -12.55 -8.20
CA GLY A 200 17.70 -12.13 -9.26
C GLY A 200 17.04 -11.45 -10.47
N MET A 201 15.69 -11.36 -10.53
CA MET A 201 15.00 -10.59 -11.54
C MET A 201 14.96 -9.11 -11.16
N GLU A 202 15.92 -8.35 -11.69
CA GLU A 202 15.96 -6.91 -11.57
C GLU A 202 15.31 -6.22 -12.79
N SER A 203 14.55 -5.16 -12.55
CA SER A 203 13.97 -4.32 -13.59
C SER A 203 14.18 -2.85 -13.28
N LEU A 204 15.04 -2.18 -14.05
CA LEU A 204 15.37 -0.75 -13.86
C LEU A 204 15.87 -0.42 -12.43
N GLY A 205 16.78 -1.23 -11.86
CA GLY A 205 17.27 -1.00 -10.50
C GLY A 205 16.33 -1.48 -9.40
N GLN A 206 15.28 -2.23 -9.75
CA GLN A 206 14.22 -2.63 -8.83
C GLN A 206 14.06 -4.14 -8.76
N GLU A 207 13.73 -4.63 -7.57
CA GLU A 207 13.57 -6.05 -7.28
C GLU A 207 12.20 -6.32 -6.63
N PRO A 208 11.09 -6.27 -7.40
CA PRO A 208 9.73 -6.48 -6.88
C PRO A 208 9.57 -7.76 -6.06
N TRP A 209 10.33 -8.80 -6.41
CA TRP A 209 10.36 -10.08 -5.72
C TRP A 209 10.66 -9.93 -4.22
N LYS A 210 11.62 -9.08 -3.84
CA LYS A 210 12.01 -8.87 -2.43
C LYS A 210 10.86 -8.28 -1.63
N TRP A 211 10.22 -7.27 -2.20
CA TRP A 211 9.22 -6.46 -1.50
C TRP A 211 7.89 -7.19 -1.37
N LEU A 212 7.48 -7.92 -2.41
CA LEU A 212 6.27 -8.73 -2.35
C LEU A 212 6.45 -9.97 -1.46
N LEU A 213 7.64 -10.59 -1.46
CA LEU A 213 7.94 -11.67 -0.50
C LEU A 213 7.95 -11.14 0.94
N GLN A 214 8.56 -9.98 1.15
CA GLN A 214 8.55 -9.30 2.45
C GLN A 214 7.12 -8.98 2.89
N ALA A 215 6.27 -8.49 1.98
CA ALA A 215 4.86 -8.21 2.28
C ALA A 215 4.10 -9.47 2.68
N ARG A 216 4.31 -10.60 1.98
CA ARG A 216 3.70 -11.88 2.37
C ARG A 216 4.08 -12.29 3.79
N ARG A 217 5.38 -12.27 4.14
CA ARG A 217 5.85 -12.62 5.48
C ARG A 217 5.26 -11.71 6.57
N LEU A 218 5.08 -10.42 6.28
CA LEU A 218 4.48 -9.46 7.20
C LEU A 218 2.98 -9.72 7.41
N VAL A 219 2.25 -10.00 6.33
CA VAL A 219 0.83 -10.41 6.41
C VAL A 219 0.70 -11.69 7.23
N GLU A 220 1.50 -12.71 6.95
CA GLU A 220 1.54 -13.98 7.69
C GLU A 220 1.87 -13.78 9.18
N ALA A 221 2.74 -12.83 9.51
CA ALA A 221 3.06 -12.50 10.89
C ALA A 221 1.91 -11.81 11.64
N GLY A 222 1.00 -11.15 10.91
CA GLY A 222 -0.19 -10.47 11.44
C GLY A 222 -0.21 -8.95 11.23
N VAL A 223 0.61 -8.40 10.34
CA VAL A 223 0.52 -6.98 9.96
C VAL A 223 -0.82 -6.75 9.24
N SER A 224 -1.60 -5.76 9.68
CA SER A 224 -2.94 -5.51 9.13
C SER A 224 -2.92 -4.81 7.78
N VAL A 225 -1.96 -3.91 7.54
CA VAL A 225 -1.78 -3.22 6.26
C VAL A 225 -0.30 -3.18 5.91
N VAL A 226 0.04 -3.66 4.71
CA VAL A 226 1.37 -3.52 4.12
C VAL A 226 1.23 -2.75 2.82
N THR A 227 1.98 -1.66 2.67
CA THR A 227 2.12 -0.94 1.40
C THR A 227 3.50 -1.22 0.82
N ALA A 228 3.57 -1.39 -0.50
CA ALA A 228 4.82 -1.54 -1.23
C ALA A 228 4.79 -0.68 -2.49
N CYS A 229 5.76 0.21 -2.64
CA CYS A 229 5.85 1.08 -3.82
C CYS A 229 6.83 0.51 -4.85
N THR A 230 6.40 0.47 -6.10
CA THR A 230 7.25 0.20 -7.27
C THR A 230 7.31 1.45 -8.15
N TYR A 231 8.50 1.86 -8.57
CA TYR A 231 8.72 3.06 -9.37
C TYR A 231 8.89 2.73 -10.86
N GLY A 232 9.07 3.74 -11.71
CA GLY A 232 9.35 3.56 -13.14
C GLY A 232 8.14 3.38 -14.05
N TRP A 233 6.91 3.44 -13.51
CA TRP A 233 5.67 3.28 -14.26
C TRP A 233 5.15 4.55 -14.94
N ASP A 234 5.73 5.72 -14.66
CA ASP A 234 5.37 6.99 -15.32
C ASP A 234 6.11 7.17 -16.67
N THR A 235 5.81 6.28 -17.61
CA THR A 235 6.53 6.14 -18.88
C THR A 235 6.05 7.11 -19.95
N HIS A 236 6.58 8.35 -19.94
CA HIS A 236 6.26 9.39 -20.95
C HIS A 236 6.98 9.21 -22.28
N ARG A 237 8.07 8.46 -22.27
CA ARG A 237 8.96 8.17 -23.39
C ARG A 237 9.37 6.70 -23.31
N THR A 238 9.87 6.12 -24.40
CA THR A 238 10.38 4.74 -24.41
C THR A 238 9.40 3.74 -23.78
N ASN A 239 8.09 3.98 -23.94
CA ASN A 239 7.05 3.30 -23.16
C ASN A 239 7.12 1.79 -23.33
N PHE A 240 7.16 1.32 -24.58
CA PHE A 240 7.19 -0.12 -24.87
C PHE A 240 8.52 -0.76 -24.46
N GLN A 241 9.65 -0.07 -24.65
CA GLN A 241 10.96 -0.56 -24.20
C GLN A 241 11.02 -0.72 -22.68
N THR A 242 10.44 0.24 -21.96
CA THR A 242 10.39 0.24 -20.49
C THR A 242 9.45 -0.84 -19.98
N LEU A 243 8.26 -0.98 -20.57
CA LEU A 243 7.29 -2.00 -20.18
C LEU A 243 7.77 -3.43 -20.48
N ARG A 244 8.58 -3.66 -21.52
CA ARG A 244 9.24 -4.96 -21.77
C ARG A 244 10.18 -5.37 -20.63
N LYS A 245 10.67 -4.42 -19.83
CA LYS A 245 11.49 -4.69 -18.64
C LYS A 245 10.62 -4.81 -17.39
N LEU A 246 9.63 -3.93 -17.22
CA LEU A 246 8.82 -3.87 -15.99
C LEU A 246 7.82 -5.03 -15.87
N LEU A 247 7.10 -5.33 -16.95
CA LEU A 247 5.96 -6.27 -16.89
C LEU A 247 6.37 -7.70 -16.51
N PRO A 248 7.45 -8.32 -17.04
CA PRO A 248 7.78 -9.70 -16.70
C PRO A 248 8.18 -9.89 -15.23
N SER A 249 8.91 -8.95 -14.65
CA SER A 249 9.31 -9.00 -13.24
C SER A 249 8.10 -8.83 -12.31
N LEU A 250 7.18 -7.90 -12.65
CA LEU A 250 5.93 -7.73 -11.92
C LEU A 250 5.03 -8.97 -12.04
N ASP A 251 4.87 -9.52 -13.25
CA ASP A 251 4.06 -10.70 -13.53
C ASP A 251 4.48 -11.90 -12.66
N GLN A 252 5.79 -12.18 -12.60
CA GLN A 252 6.35 -13.23 -11.76
C GLN A 252 6.07 -12.98 -10.27
N ALA A 253 6.39 -11.80 -9.76
CA ALA A 253 6.33 -11.52 -8.33
C ALA A 253 4.88 -11.44 -7.81
N VAL A 254 3.96 -10.84 -8.57
CA VAL A 254 2.53 -10.79 -8.20
C VAL A 254 1.88 -12.16 -8.29
N HIS A 255 2.17 -12.94 -9.33
CA HIS A 255 1.70 -14.32 -9.41
C HIS A 255 2.16 -15.14 -8.19
N ALA A 256 3.46 -15.04 -7.84
CA ALA A 256 4.01 -15.73 -6.68
C ALA A 256 3.34 -15.30 -5.37
N LEU A 257 3.09 -13.99 -5.17
CA LEU A 257 2.39 -13.49 -4.00
C LEU A 257 1.00 -14.10 -3.86
N ILE A 258 0.20 -14.10 -4.93
CA ILE A 258 -1.18 -14.58 -4.89
C ILE A 258 -1.24 -16.09 -4.67
N THR A 259 -0.44 -16.84 -5.42
CA THR A 259 -0.37 -18.30 -5.26
C THR A 259 0.18 -18.70 -3.90
N ASP A 260 1.18 -18.00 -3.35
CA ASP A 260 1.71 -18.30 -2.01
C ASP A 260 0.71 -17.96 -0.90
N LEU A 261 -0.06 -16.87 -1.03
CA LEU A 261 -1.14 -16.57 -0.09
C LEU A 261 -2.26 -17.61 -0.16
N ASP A 262 -2.61 -18.07 -1.36
CA ASP A 262 -3.62 -19.10 -1.60
C ASP A 262 -3.19 -20.46 -1.03
N ASP A 263 -1.96 -20.90 -1.34
CA ASP A 263 -1.35 -22.14 -0.84
C ASP A 263 -1.35 -22.20 0.70
N ARG A 264 -1.27 -21.03 1.35
CA ARG A 264 -1.24 -20.88 2.82
C ARG A 264 -2.62 -20.67 3.44
N GLY A 265 -3.68 -20.58 2.63
CA GLY A 265 -5.04 -20.25 3.09
C GLY A 265 -5.18 -18.82 3.64
N LEU A 266 -4.26 -17.92 3.27
CA LEU A 266 -4.28 -16.52 3.70
C LEU A 266 -5.00 -15.61 2.70
N LEU A 267 -5.18 -16.05 1.46
CA LEU A 267 -5.78 -15.23 0.40
C LEU A 267 -7.23 -14.86 0.71
N ASP A 268 -8.01 -15.75 1.32
CA ASP A 268 -9.40 -15.47 1.69
C ASP A 268 -9.54 -14.36 2.74
N ASP A 269 -8.54 -14.19 3.60
CA ASP A 269 -8.52 -13.18 4.67
C ASP A 269 -7.66 -11.94 4.32
N THR A 270 -7.01 -11.93 3.15
CA THR A 270 -6.09 -10.87 2.73
C THR A 270 -6.52 -10.26 1.40
N VAL A 271 -6.84 -8.97 1.39
CA VAL A 271 -7.01 -8.23 0.14
C VAL A 271 -5.65 -7.78 -0.39
N VAL A 272 -5.32 -8.18 -1.62
CA VAL A 272 -4.20 -7.62 -2.38
C VAL A 272 -4.75 -6.66 -3.41
N MET A 273 -4.32 -5.40 -3.37
CA MET A 273 -4.70 -4.36 -4.32
C MET A 273 -3.46 -3.79 -5.00
N MET A 274 -3.50 -3.72 -6.33
CA MET A 274 -2.45 -3.15 -7.16
C MET A 274 -3.04 -2.06 -8.06
N GLY A 275 -2.36 -0.93 -8.14
CA GLY A 275 -2.77 0.17 -9.00
C GLY A 275 -2.01 1.45 -8.68
N GLY A 276 -2.57 2.57 -9.10
CA GLY A 276 -2.00 3.89 -8.86
C GLY A 276 -3.05 4.99 -9.02
N GLU A 277 -2.55 6.20 -9.25
CA GLU A 277 -3.31 7.44 -9.28
C GLU A 277 -4.14 7.67 -10.55
N PHE A 278 -3.68 7.17 -11.70
CA PHE A 278 -4.33 7.40 -12.99
C PHE A 278 -3.95 6.33 -14.02
N GLY A 279 -4.65 6.31 -15.16
CA GLY A 279 -4.25 5.57 -16.35
C GLY A 279 -3.23 6.33 -17.23
N ARG A 280 -2.92 5.76 -18.39
CA ARG A 280 -2.10 6.41 -19.43
C ARG A 280 -2.95 6.74 -20.65
N THR A 281 -2.63 7.82 -21.36
CA THR A 281 -3.40 8.25 -22.55
C THR A 281 -3.59 7.06 -23.49
N PRO A 282 -4.81 6.74 -23.92
CA PRO A 282 -5.03 5.61 -24.81
C PRO A 282 -4.40 5.82 -26.19
N ARG A 283 -4.33 7.08 -26.63
CA ARG A 283 -3.57 7.49 -27.81
C ARG A 283 -2.07 7.51 -27.48
N ILE A 284 -1.31 6.90 -28.38
CA ILE A 284 0.16 6.90 -28.39
C ILE A 284 0.59 8.03 -29.32
N GLY A 285 1.69 8.70 -29.01
CA GLY A 285 2.19 9.79 -29.84
C GLY A 285 1.94 11.19 -29.26
N ASP A 286 1.22 11.28 -28.13
CA ASP A 286 0.81 12.58 -27.57
C ASP A 286 1.99 13.34 -26.94
N ILE A 287 3.02 12.62 -26.46
CA ILE A 287 4.24 13.19 -25.85
C ILE A 287 5.48 12.93 -26.73
N THR A 288 5.72 11.67 -27.08
CA THR A 288 6.71 11.22 -28.07
C THR A 288 6.07 10.18 -28.98
N PRO A 289 6.66 9.84 -30.15
CA PRO A 289 6.08 8.86 -31.06
C PRO A 289 5.71 7.51 -30.42
N ASP A 290 6.41 7.12 -29.36
CA ASP A 290 6.20 5.90 -28.57
C ASP A 290 5.70 6.18 -27.14
N GLY A 291 5.40 7.43 -26.80
CA GLY A 291 5.05 7.89 -25.47
C GLY A 291 3.55 7.92 -25.22
N ARG A 292 3.19 8.00 -23.94
CA ARG A 292 1.83 8.23 -23.45
C ARG A 292 1.87 9.36 -22.42
N GLY A 293 0.78 10.09 -22.21
CA GLY A 293 0.61 11.05 -21.13
C GLY A 293 -0.16 10.46 -19.95
N HIS A 294 -0.44 11.27 -18.92
CA HIS A 294 -1.35 10.90 -17.84
C HIS A 294 -2.80 10.91 -18.30
N TRP A 295 -3.61 10.01 -17.74
CA TRP A 295 -5.02 9.88 -18.08
C TRP A 295 -5.88 9.57 -16.85
N PRO A 296 -6.25 10.58 -16.04
CA PRO A 296 -7.10 10.39 -14.87
C PRO A 296 -8.55 10.04 -15.24
N GLN A 297 -8.97 10.28 -16.49
CA GLN A 297 -10.35 10.10 -16.95
C GLN A 297 -10.78 8.64 -17.03
N ALA A 298 -9.83 7.72 -17.22
CA ALA A 298 -10.09 6.28 -17.25
C ALA A 298 -8.81 5.50 -16.91
N GLY A 299 -8.93 4.57 -15.99
CA GLY A 299 -7.88 3.63 -15.62
C GLY A 299 -8.47 2.34 -15.07
N PHE A 300 -7.62 1.53 -14.46
CA PHE A 300 -8.07 0.35 -13.73
C PHE A 300 -7.29 0.15 -12.44
N LEU A 301 -7.92 -0.55 -11.50
CA LEU A 301 -7.24 -1.18 -10.37
C LEU A 301 -7.36 -2.70 -10.50
N TRP A 302 -6.42 -3.41 -9.93
CA TRP A 302 -6.38 -4.86 -9.87
C TRP A 302 -6.54 -5.27 -8.40
N MET A 303 -7.42 -6.22 -8.10
CA MET A 303 -7.69 -6.68 -6.74
C MET A 303 -7.85 -8.20 -6.66
N ALA A 304 -7.39 -8.81 -5.57
CA ALA A 304 -7.54 -10.24 -5.30
C ALA A 304 -7.73 -10.50 -3.80
N GLY A 305 -8.30 -11.66 -3.45
CA GLY A 305 -8.45 -12.12 -2.07
C GLY A 305 -9.44 -11.33 -1.20
N GLY A 306 -9.44 -11.61 0.09
CA GLY A 306 -10.34 -10.99 1.08
C GLY A 306 -11.82 -11.32 0.86
N GLY A 307 -12.13 -12.47 0.25
CA GLY A 307 -13.49 -12.90 -0.06
C GLY A 307 -14.22 -12.08 -1.14
N ILE A 308 -13.53 -11.20 -1.86
CA ILE A 308 -14.15 -10.45 -2.96
C ILE A 308 -14.51 -11.39 -4.12
N ARG A 309 -15.51 -11.00 -4.91
CA ARG A 309 -15.85 -11.74 -6.12
C ARG A 309 -14.76 -11.53 -7.20
N THR A 310 -14.06 -12.60 -7.55
CA THR A 310 -12.98 -12.63 -8.56
C THR A 310 -13.46 -13.24 -9.88
N GLY A 311 -12.56 -13.37 -10.86
CA GLY A 311 -12.87 -13.93 -12.18
C GLY A 311 -13.78 -13.03 -13.01
N GLN A 312 -13.66 -11.71 -12.83
CA GLN A 312 -14.53 -10.74 -13.50
C GLN A 312 -13.81 -9.42 -13.77
N VAL A 313 -14.43 -8.63 -14.66
CA VAL A 313 -14.12 -7.22 -14.87
C VAL A 313 -15.33 -6.42 -14.39
N VAL A 314 -15.11 -5.55 -13.40
CA VAL A 314 -16.13 -4.65 -12.88
C VAL A 314 -15.97 -3.28 -13.54
N GLY A 315 -17.05 -2.76 -14.10
CA GLY A 315 -17.05 -1.49 -14.83
C GLY A 315 -16.57 -1.63 -16.28
N GLN A 316 -16.54 -0.51 -17.01
CA GLN A 316 -16.31 -0.50 -18.44
C GLN A 316 -15.75 0.84 -18.92
N THR A 317 -14.94 0.80 -19.97
CA THR A 317 -14.55 1.99 -20.75
C THR A 317 -15.11 1.89 -22.18
N ASP A 318 -15.08 3.00 -22.90
CA ASP A 318 -15.32 2.98 -24.35
C ASP A 318 -14.32 2.10 -25.11
N ASP A 319 -14.62 1.88 -26.39
CA ASP A 319 -13.84 1.04 -27.31
C ASP A 319 -12.39 1.53 -27.49
N ARG A 320 -12.13 2.80 -27.17
CA ARG A 320 -10.81 3.41 -27.22
C ARG A 320 -10.11 3.46 -25.87
N GLY A 321 -10.79 3.14 -24.78
CA GLY A 321 -10.28 3.28 -23.41
C GLY A 321 -10.18 4.73 -22.92
N GLU A 322 -10.82 5.68 -23.62
CA GLU A 322 -10.71 7.12 -23.34
C GLU A 322 -11.60 7.56 -22.19
N ARG A 323 -12.80 6.98 -22.08
CA ARG A 323 -13.80 7.38 -21.08
C ARG A 323 -14.42 6.17 -20.40
N VAL A 324 -14.82 6.36 -19.15
CA VAL A 324 -15.65 5.40 -18.43
C VAL A 324 -17.06 5.39 -19.01
N ILE A 325 -17.61 4.20 -19.24
CA ILE A 325 -19.02 4.02 -19.58
C ILE A 325 -19.81 3.81 -18.29
N GLY A 326 -20.87 4.59 -18.10
CA GLY A 326 -21.72 4.51 -16.91
C GLY A 326 -21.13 5.27 -15.72
N ARG A 327 -21.14 4.64 -14.53
CA ARG A 327 -20.69 5.29 -13.28
C ARG A 327 -19.21 5.00 -13.04
N PRO A 328 -18.36 6.02 -12.86
CA PRO A 328 -16.94 5.83 -12.56
C PRO A 328 -16.73 5.21 -11.19
N ILE A 329 -15.72 4.36 -11.10
CA ILE A 329 -15.24 3.79 -9.84
C ILE A 329 -14.30 4.83 -9.23
N SER A 330 -14.74 5.51 -8.18
CA SER A 330 -13.90 6.47 -7.45
C SER A 330 -13.08 5.78 -6.36
N ALA A 331 -11.99 6.41 -5.93
CA ALA A 331 -11.18 5.88 -4.82
C ALA A 331 -12.01 5.72 -3.54
N GLN A 332 -12.98 6.59 -3.29
CA GLN A 332 -13.90 6.43 -2.15
C GLN A 332 -14.79 5.18 -2.24
N ASN A 333 -15.17 4.75 -3.45
CA ASN A 333 -15.90 3.48 -3.61
C ASN A 333 -15.00 2.29 -3.24
N VAL A 334 -13.74 2.33 -3.67
CA VAL A 334 -12.74 1.29 -3.36
C VAL A 334 -12.45 1.25 -1.87
N HIS A 335 -12.17 2.40 -1.25
CA HIS A 335 -11.95 2.54 0.19
C HIS A 335 -13.14 2.07 1.00
N THR A 336 -14.37 2.40 0.57
CA THR A 336 -15.59 1.87 1.21
C THR A 336 -15.64 0.35 1.17
N SER A 337 -15.34 -0.26 0.03
CA SER A 337 -15.25 -1.72 -0.07
C SER A 337 -14.20 -2.29 0.88
N LEU A 338 -13.00 -1.70 0.90
CA LEU A 338 -11.91 -2.13 1.79
C LEU A 338 -12.29 -1.99 3.28
N TYR A 339 -12.87 -0.87 3.70
CA TYR A 339 -13.31 -0.69 5.08
C TYR A 339 -14.37 -1.72 5.48
N LYS A 340 -15.34 -2.00 4.62
CA LYS A 340 -16.34 -3.06 4.87
C LYS A 340 -15.70 -4.43 5.04
N LEU A 341 -14.75 -4.80 4.19
CA LEU A 341 -14.01 -6.07 4.30
C LEU A 341 -13.19 -6.13 5.60
N LEU A 342 -12.64 -4.99 6.04
CA LEU A 342 -11.87 -4.89 7.27
C LEU A 342 -12.73 -4.81 8.54
N GLY A 343 -14.07 -4.78 8.41
CA GLY A 343 -15.01 -4.63 9.52
C GLY A 343 -15.07 -3.22 10.11
N ILE A 344 -14.63 -2.21 9.35
CA ILE A 344 -14.59 -0.80 9.75
C ILE A 344 -15.81 -0.10 9.15
N ASP A 345 -16.62 0.56 9.98
CA ASP A 345 -17.78 1.31 9.49
C ASP A 345 -17.34 2.54 8.64
N PRO A 346 -17.66 2.57 7.33
CA PRO A 346 -17.29 3.69 6.46
C PRO A 346 -17.97 5.01 6.85
N SER A 347 -19.03 4.98 7.66
CA SER A 347 -19.78 6.16 8.08
C SER A 347 -19.14 6.94 9.24
N MET A 348 -18.14 6.35 9.90
CA MET A 348 -17.48 6.95 11.05
C MET A 348 -16.81 8.29 10.76
N THR A 349 -16.64 9.07 11.82
CA THR A 349 -15.93 10.33 11.80
C THR A 349 -14.82 10.36 12.85
N PHE A 350 -13.74 11.07 12.54
CA PHE A 350 -12.70 11.40 13.51
C PHE A 350 -12.61 12.92 13.65
N PRO A 351 -12.39 13.46 14.86
CA PRO A 351 -12.15 14.89 15.02
C PRO A 351 -10.82 15.26 14.37
N ASP A 352 -10.81 16.35 13.59
CA ASP A 352 -9.55 16.98 13.17
C ASP A 352 -8.89 17.74 14.34
N HIS A 353 -7.75 18.39 14.09
CA HIS A 353 -7.02 19.17 15.10
C HIS A 353 -7.82 20.32 15.72
N ASN A 354 -8.90 20.76 15.05
CA ASN A 354 -9.83 21.80 15.53
C ASN A 354 -11.12 21.20 16.12
N GLY A 355 -11.18 19.88 16.28
CA GLY A 355 -12.33 19.16 16.82
C GLY A 355 -13.49 18.98 15.82
N ARG A 356 -13.33 19.32 14.54
CA ARG A 356 -14.40 19.15 13.55
C ARG A 356 -14.49 17.67 13.14
N PRO A 357 -15.70 17.08 13.07
CA PRO A 357 -15.84 15.70 12.64
C PRO A 357 -15.54 15.56 11.14
N GLN A 358 -14.56 14.73 10.84
CA GLN A 358 -14.12 14.39 9.50
C GLN A 358 -14.58 12.98 9.15
N TYR A 359 -15.44 12.84 8.13
CA TYR A 359 -15.85 11.52 7.64
C TYR A 359 -14.65 10.72 7.14
N LEU A 360 -14.72 9.40 7.36
CA LEU A 360 -13.77 8.44 6.83
C LEU A 360 -13.85 8.34 5.30
N VAL A 361 -15.08 8.30 4.76
CA VAL A 361 -15.39 8.44 3.33
C VAL A 361 -16.70 9.21 3.19
N GLU A 362 -16.81 10.03 2.15
CA GLU A 362 -18.06 10.77 1.84
C GLU A 362 -19.02 9.90 1.00
N ARG A 363 -18.49 9.16 0.03
CA ARG A 363 -19.23 8.18 -0.76
C ARG A 363 -19.18 6.84 -0.05
N ARG A 364 -20.34 6.34 0.36
CA ARG A 364 -20.50 5.13 1.20
C ARG A 364 -21.04 3.93 0.44
N ASP A 365 -21.22 4.06 -0.87
CA ASP A 365 -21.52 2.94 -1.73
C ASP A 365 -20.23 2.18 -2.09
N PRO A 366 -20.14 0.87 -1.79
CA PRO A 366 -19.01 0.06 -2.21
C PRO A 366 -19.00 -0.08 -3.73
N VAL A 367 -17.87 -0.56 -4.27
CA VAL A 367 -17.80 -0.98 -5.67
C VAL A 367 -18.86 -2.05 -5.96
N ALA A 368 -19.76 -1.77 -6.89
CA ALA A 368 -20.86 -2.68 -7.22
C ALA A 368 -20.34 -4.01 -7.79
N GLY A 369 -20.86 -5.13 -7.28
CA GLY A 369 -20.48 -6.48 -7.72
C GLY A 369 -19.14 -6.99 -7.18
N LEU A 370 -18.47 -6.22 -6.31
CA LEU A 370 -17.19 -6.61 -5.70
C LEU A 370 -17.34 -7.42 -4.41
N LEU A 371 -18.26 -6.99 -3.53
CA LEU A 371 -18.55 -7.62 -2.23
C LEU A 371 -19.68 -8.65 -2.31
#